data_AF-A0A7W4C0G7-F1
#
_entry.id   AF-A0A7W4C0G7-F1
#
_cell.length_a   1.000
_cell.length_b   1.000
_cell.length_c   1.000
_cell.angle_alpha   90.00
_cell.angle_beta   90.00
_cell.angle_gamma   90.00
#
_symmetry.space_group_name_H-M   'P 1'
#
loop_
_entity.id
_entity.type
_entity.pdbx_description
1 polymer ?
#
loop_
_entity_poly.entity_id
_entity_poly.type
_entity_poly.pdbx_seq_one_letter_code
_entity_poly.pdbx_strand_id
1 'polypeptide(L)'
;MWLNLLGRSAKKILLRVVALLLLSLLSACSQQIERQTCVPLASEAQYCLSSASAVLAMSSQQDISLSQMVSFTHGQENHELLTQLELNSQRMTLVGLAPLGQALFTLVYDGQTLQSQQSLLLGEQFKAEYLMAIMQLIYWPTEQINQHLTGGELVTIACDMPLCKQLIDASGALITITYNDIDPWSAQVNVDIDVADIHMQINPID
;
A
#
# COMPACT_ATOMS: atom_id res chain seq x y z
N MET A 1 62.84 2.46 -24.88
CA MET A 1 63.19 3.00 -23.55
C MET A 1 62.39 4.30 -23.29
N TRP A 2 61.05 4.25 -23.26
CA TRP A 2 60.18 5.45 -23.20
C TRP A 2 58.91 5.22 -22.36
N LEU A 3 59.01 4.46 -21.26
CA LEU A 3 57.90 4.20 -20.35
C LEU A 3 58.44 4.21 -18.92
N ASN A 4 58.62 5.39 -18.31
CA ASN A 4 58.81 5.54 -16.85
C ASN A 4 58.80 7.01 -16.38
N LEU A 5 57.91 7.84 -16.91
CA LEU A 5 57.72 9.23 -16.44
C LEU A 5 56.24 9.52 -16.13
N LEU A 6 55.56 8.61 -15.42
CA LEU A 6 54.40 9.02 -14.62
C LEU A 6 54.88 9.29 -13.20
N GLY A 7 55.06 10.58 -12.90
CA GLY A 7 55.47 11.05 -11.58
C GLY A 7 54.57 10.50 -10.48
N ARG A 8 55.15 10.23 -9.31
CA ARG A 8 54.48 9.75 -8.09
C ARG A 8 53.15 10.47 -7.78
N SER A 9 52.99 11.73 -8.20
CA SER A 9 51.77 12.52 -8.06
C SER A 9 50.60 12.01 -8.94
N ALA A 10 50.87 11.65 -10.20
CA ALA A 10 49.85 11.12 -11.12
C ALA A 10 49.29 9.78 -10.64
N LYS A 11 50.13 8.92 -10.06
CA LYS A 11 49.72 7.63 -9.46
C LYS A 11 48.81 7.83 -8.23
N LYS A 12 49.07 8.85 -7.40
CA LYS A 12 48.24 9.19 -6.24
C LYS A 12 46.89 9.79 -6.66
N ILE A 13 46.87 10.61 -7.71
CA ILE A 13 45.63 11.19 -8.27
C ILE A 13 44.77 10.08 -8.88
N LEU A 14 45.37 9.17 -9.66
CA LEU A 14 44.66 8.02 -10.23
C LEU A 14 44.05 7.12 -9.12
N LEU A 15 44.81 6.85 -8.06
CA LEU A 15 44.33 6.04 -6.93
C LEU A 15 43.16 6.72 -6.19
N ARG A 16 43.21 8.05 -6.03
CA ARG A 16 42.11 8.83 -5.42
C ARG A 16 40.86 8.86 -6.30
N VAL A 17 41.02 9.01 -7.62
CA VAL A 17 39.91 8.99 -8.57
C VAL A 17 39.25 7.61 -8.59
N VAL A 18 40.04 6.52 -8.62
CA VAL A 18 39.52 5.15 -8.54
C VAL A 18 38.80 4.89 -7.22
N ALA A 19 39.36 5.36 -6.09
CA ALA A 19 38.69 5.26 -4.79
C ALA A 19 37.37 6.05 -4.72
N LEU A 20 37.32 7.26 -5.28
CA LEU A 20 36.10 8.07 -5.40
C LEU A 20 35.05 7.39 -6.28
N LEU A 21 35.46 6.77 -7.40
CA LEU A 21 34.56 6.05 -8.29
C LEU A 21 34.00 4.78 -7.62
N LEU A 22 34.84 4.04 -6.88
CA LEU A 22 34.44 2.89 -6.06
C LEU A 22 33.47 3.28 -4.95
N LEU A 23 33.67 4.44 -4.31
CA LEU A 23 32.76 4.98 -3.29
C LEU A 23 31.39 5.36 -3.89
N SER A 24 31.35 5.91 -5.11
CA SER A 24 30.09 6.24 -5.79
C SER A 24 29.28 5.02 -6.23
N LEU A 25 29.93 3.88 -6.47
CA LEU A 25 29.26 2.62 -6.84
C LEU A 25 28.57 1.93 -5.65
N LEU A 26 28.91 2.31 -4.41
CA LEU A 26 28.35 1.69 -3.19
C LEU A 26 27.01 2.29 -2.75
N SER A 27 26.61 3.47 -3.25
CA SER A 27 25.32 4.11 -2.89
C SER A 27 24.15 3.69 -3.80
N ALA A 28 24.32 2.69 -4.66
CA ALA A 28 23.34 2.31 -5.68
C ALA A 28 22.32 1.23 -5.24
N CYS A 29 22.30 0.81 -3.97
CA CYS A 29 21.43 -0.29 -3.54
C CYS A 29 20.23 0.16 -2.70
N SER A 30 19.06 -0.32 -3.15
CA SER A 30 17.72 -0.17 -2.57
C SER A 30 16.99 1.12 -2.95
N GLN A 31 16.21 1.02 -4.03
CA GLN A 31 15.28 2.06 -4.44
C GLN A 31 13.98 1.91 -3.62
N GLN A 32 13.99 2.44 -2.41
CA GLN A 32 12.77 2.65 -1.63
C GLN A 32 12.08 3.90 -2.19
N ILE A 33 10.82 3.74 -2.60
CA ILE A 33 10.07 4.80 -3.26
C ILE A 33 9.13 5.43 -2.23
N GLU A 34 9.32 6.71 -1.94
CA GLU A 34 8.35 7.49 -1.18
C GLU A 34 7.16 7.82 -2.09
N ARG A 35 5.95 7.57 -1.59
CA ARG A 35 4.68 7.73 -2.31
C ARG A 35 3.85 8.84 -1.68
N GLN A 36 2.93 9.37 -2.47
CA GLN A 36 1.92 10.30 -1.97
C GLN A 36 1.04 9.63 -0.90
N THR A 37 0.61 10.40 0.08
CA THR A 37 -0.28 9.96 1.17
C THR A 37 -1.72 10.44 0.99
N CYS A 38 -2.01 11.21 -0.05
CA CYS A 38 -3.36 11.58 -0.43
C CYS A 38 -3.64 11.09 -1.85
N VAL A 39 -4.77 10.43 -2.05
CA VAL A 39 -5.17 9.85 -3.33
C VAL A 39 -6.56 10.35 -3.74
N PRO A 40 -6.77 10.76 -5.00
CA PRO A 40 -8.09 11.02 -5.53
C PRO A 40 -8.79 9.67 -5.78
N LEU A 41 -9.87 9.39 -5.05
CA LEU A 41 -10.66 8.17 -5.23
C LEU A 41 -11.69 8.31 -6.35
N ALA A 42 -12.12 9.55 -6.63
CA ALA A 42 -13.00 9.90 -7.75
C ALA A 42 -12.78 11.36 -8.17
N SER A 43 -13.70 11.92 -8.97
CA SER A 43 -13.62 13.30 -9.46
C SER A 43 -13.59 14.35 -8.34
N GLU A 44 -14.32 14.13 -7.25
CA GLU A 44 -14.39 15.06 -6.12
C GLU A 44 -13.83 14.48 -4.82
N ALA A 45 -13.95 13.15 -4.64
CA ALA A 45 -13.49 12.48 -3.44
C ALA A 45 -11.96 12.31 -3.40
N GLN A 46 -11.32 12.89 -2.38
CA GLN A 46 -9.89 12.70 -2.08
C GLN A 46 -9.73 12.21 -0.63
N TYR A 47 -8.98 11.11 -0.47
CA TYR A 47 -8.66 10.52 0.82
C TYR A 47 -7.17 10.66 1.15
N CYS A 48 -6.87 11.15 2.34
CA CYS A 48 -5.51 11.15 2.89
C CYS A 48 -5.35 10.04 3.92
N LEU A 49 -4.26 9.28 3.85
CA LEU A 49 -3.97 8.17 4.75
C LEU A 49 -3.95 8.64 6.20
N SER A 50 -4.59 7.90 7.09
CA SER A 50 -4.71 8.25 8.51
C SER A 50 -3.93 7.27 9.39
N SER A 51 -3.47 7.74 10.55
CA SER A 51 -2.56 6.96 11.40
C SER A 51 -3.23 5.77 12.08
N ALA A 52 -2.44 4.72 12.31
CA ALA A 52 -2.85 3.49 12.99
C ALA A 52 -3.24 3.66 14.47
N SER A 53 -2.70 4.70 15.12
CA SER A 53 -2.81 4.91 16.57
C SER A 53 -4.26 5.00 17.07
N ALA A 54 -5.15 5.64 16.31
CA ALA A 54 -6.55 5.79 16.69
C ALA A 54 -7.32 4.46 16.63
N VAL A 55 -7.02 3.61 15.64
CA VAL A 55 -7.65 2.29 15.50
C VAL A 55 -7.26 1.35 16.61
N LEU A 56 -5.97 1.31 16.94
CA LEU A 56 -5.48 0.44 18.02
C LEU A 56 -5.88 0.94 19.41
N ALA A 57 -6.17 2.23 19.58
CA ALA A 57 -6.75 2.73 20.82
C ALA A 57 -8.20 2.25 21.04
N MET A 58 -8.90 1.86 19.97
CA MET A 58 -10.27 1.34 20.01
C MET A 58 -10.32 -0.20 20.05
N SER A 59 -9.26 -0.89 19.60
CA SER A 59 -9.14 -2.35 19.71
C SER A 59 -8.57 -2.79 21.05
N SER A 60 -8.97 -3.96 21.53
CA SER A 60 -8.34 -4.61 22.70
C SER A 60 -6.98 -5.26 22.38
N GLN A 61 -6.64 -5.36 21.09
CA GLN A 61 -5.39 -5.91 20.57
C GLN A 61 -4.33 -4.81 20.48
N GLN A 62 -3.10 -5.12 20.90
CA GLN A 62 -1.98 -4.18 20.84
C GLN A 62 -1.37 -4.10 19.44
N ASP A 63 -1.30 -5.24 18.76
CA ASP A 63 -0.81 -5.40 17.40
C ASP A 63 -1.75 -6.37 16.64
N ILE A 64 -1.89 -6.17 15.34
CA ILE A 64 -2.68 -7.04 14.44
C ILE A 64 -1.74 -7.63 13.40
N SER A 65 -1.83 -8.93 13.19
CA SER A 65 -1.13 -9.68 12.15
C SER A 65 -2.15 -10.53 11.42
N LEU A 66 -2.34 -10.29 10.12
CA LEU A 66 -3.38 -10.92 9.32
C LEU A 66 -2.82 -11.42 7.98
N SER A 67 -2.88 -12.74 7.77
CA SER A 67 -2.57 -13.37 6.49
C SER A 67 -3.84 -13.52 5.67
N GLN A 68 -3.82 -13.15 4.39
CA GLN A 68 -5.03 -13.12 3.56
C GLN A 68 -4.72 -13.50 2.11
N MET A 69 -5.67 -14.15 1.44
CA MET A 69 -5.69 -14.27 0.00
C MET A 69 -6.47 -13.09 -0.57
N VAL A 70 -5.86 -12.35 -1.50
CA VAL A 70 -6.50 -11.26 -2.21
C VAL A 70 -6.62 -11.63 -3.68
N SER A 71 -7.84 -11.67 -4.17
CA SER A 71 -8.16 -11.80 -5.59
C SER A 71 -8.56 -10.44 -6.13
N PHE A 72 -7.97 -10.04 -7.25
CA PHE A 72 -8.17 -8.74 -7.90
C PHE A 72 -8.56 -8.98 -9.35
N THR A 73 -9.70 -8.47 -9.76
CA THR A 73 -10.19 -8.52 -11.13
C THR A 73 -10.32 -7.12 -11.70
N HIS A 74 -9.78 -6.92 -12.90
CA HIS A 74 -9.97 -5.71 -13.70
C HIS A 74 -10.29 -6.12 -15.15
N GLY A 75 -11.52 -5.84 -15.59
CA GLY A 75 -12.04 -6.32 -16.87
C GLY A 75 -12.08 -7.86 -16.98
N GLN A 76 -11.15 -8.45 -17.74
CA GLN A 76 -11.03 -9.91 -17.91
C GLN A 76 -9.79 -10.50 -17.20
N GLU A 77 -8.95 -9.63 -16.64
CA GLU A 77 -7.73 -10.04 -15.96
C GLU A 77 -8.07 -10.34 -14.50
N ASN A 78 -7.77 -11.55 -14.04
CA ASN A 78 -7.87 -11.94 -12.64
C ASN A 78 -6.48 -12.27 -12.11
N HIS A 79 -6.14 -11.70 -10.96
CA HIS A 79 -4.88 -11.87 -10.28
C HIS A 79 -5.13 -12.30 -8.84
N GLU A 80 -4.31 -13.22 -8.35
CA GLU A 80 -4.34 -13.65 -6.96
C GLU A 80 -2.98 -13.43 -6.32
N LEU A 81 -2.99 -12.99 -5.07
CA LEU A 81 -1.80 -12.78 -4.28
C LEU A 81 -2.07 -13.06 -2.81
N LEU A 82 -1.04 -13.57 -2.13
CA LEU A 82 -1.04 -13.71 -0.68
C LEU A 82 -0.60 -12.38 -0.08
N THR A 83 -1.29 -11.91 0.95
CA THR A 83 -0.92 -10.71 1.68
C THR A 83 -0.64 -11.01 3.15
N GLN A 84 0.30 -10.26 3.71
CA GLN A 84 0.51 -10.15 5.14
C GLN A 84 0.30 -8.69 5.54
N LEU A 85 -0.72 -8.44 6.35
CA LEU A 85 -0.98 -7.16 6.97
C LEU A 85 -0.48 -7.19 8.42
N GLU A 86 0.39 -6.24 8.75
CA GLU A 86 0.87 -6.01 10.12
C GLU A 86 0.49 -4.59 10.55
N LEU A 87 -0.13 -4.46 11.71
CA LEU A 87 -0.49 -3.19 12.29
C LEU A 87 0.00 -3.10 13.73
N ASN A 88 0.70 -2.01 14.05
CA ASN A 88 1.01 -1.63 15.41
C ASN A 88 0.80 -0.13 15.61
N SER A 89 0.99 0.35 16.83
CA SER A 89 0.74 1.75 17.19
C SER A 89 1.51 2.79 16.35
N GLN A 90 2.60 2.38 15.69
CA GLN A 90 3.48 3.25 14.92
C GLN A 90 3.28 3.14 13.41
N ARG A 91 2.88 1.97 12.89
CA ARG A 91 2.84 1.75 11.44
C ARG A 91 1.90 0.64 11.02
N MET A 92 1.46 0.74 9.78
CA MET A 92 0.79 -0.29 9.00
C MET A 92 1.73 -0.78 7.91
N THR A 93 1.96 -2.10 7.84
CA THR A 93 2.79 -2.73 6.82
C THR A 93 1.96 -3.74 6.04
N LEU A 94 2.01 -3.66 4.72
CA LEU A 94 1.36 -4.62 3.82
C LEU A 94 2.40 -5.24 2.90
N VAL A 95 2.57 -6.56 2.98
CA VAL A 95 3.44 -7.33 2.08
C VAL A 95 2.55 -8.13 1.14
N GLY A 96 2.76 -7.99 -0.16
CA GLY A 96 2.11 -8.81 -1.18
C GLY A 96 3.09 -9.80 -1.78
N LEU A 97 2.69 -11.07 -1.82
CA LEU A 97 3.45 -12.18 -2.37
C LEU A 97 2.66 -12.81 -3.53
N ALA A 98 3.36 -13.22 -4.58
CA ALA A 98 2.79 -14.11 -5.58
C ALA A 98 2.39 -15.44 -4.91
N PRO A 99 1.49 -16.24 -5.50
CA PRO A 99 1.07 -17.53 -4.94
C PRO A 99 2.23 -18.50 -4.66
N LEU A 100 3.37 -18.35 -5.36
CA LEU A 100 4.60 -19.12 -5.17
C LEU A 100 5.53 -18.56 -4.06
N GLY A 101 5.10 -17.52 -3.33
CA GLY A 101 5.83 -16.91 -2.21
C GLY A 101 6.83 -15.80 -2.57
N GLN A 102 6.97 -15.45 -3.86
CA GLN A 102 7.83 -14.34 -4.27
C GLN A 102 7.25 -12.99 -3.83
N ALA A 103 8.04 -12.15 -3.16
CA ALA A 103 7.63 -10.80 -2.82
C ALA A 103 7.39 -9.94 -4.08
N LEU A 104 6.16 -9.45 -4.20
CA LEU A 104 5.73 -8.53 -5.25
C LEU A 104 5.84 -7.09 -4.77
N PHE A 105 5.42 -6.80 -3.54
CA PHE A 105 5.55 -5.47 -2.96
C PHE A 105 5.64 -5.50 -1.44
N THR A 106 6.15 -4.42 -0.87
CA THR A 106 6.07 -4.10 0.55
C THR A 106 5.72 -2.62 0.69
N LEU A 107 4.63 -2.35 1.38
CA LEU A 107 4.14 -1.00 1.69
C LEU A 107 4.27 -0.76 3.18
N VAL A 108 4.82 0.37 3.58
CA VAL A 108 4.93 0.77 4.99
C VAL A 108 4.41 2.19 5.12
N TYR A 109 3.36 2.37 5.92
CA TYR A 109 2.85 3.68 6.30
C TYR A 109 3.07 3.90 7.80
N ASP A 110 3.83 4.94 8.15
CA ASP A 110 4.17 5.27 9.55
C ASP A 110 3.30 6.39 10.15
N GLY A 111 2.22 6.78 9.47
CA GLY A 111 1.38 7.91 9.85
C GLY A 111 1.80 9.25 9.22
N GLN A 112 2.96 9.33 8.59
CA GLN A 112 3.42 10.52 7.85
C GLN A 112 3.86 10.20 6.42
N THR A 113 4.64 9.14 6.23
CA THR A 113 5.21 8.77 4.93
C THR A 113 4.73 7.39 4.51
N LEU A 114 4.39 7.25 3.23
CA LEU A 114 4.14 5.96 2.62
C LEU A 114 5.38 5.54 1.82
N GLN A 115 6.03 4.48 2.28
CA GLN A 115 7.19 3.89 1.64
C GLN A 115 6.76 2.64 0.88
N SER A 116 7.27 2.48 -0.34
CA SER A 116 6.95 1.35 -1.21
C SER A 116 8.22 0.73 -1.78
N GLN A 117 8.29 -0.59 -1.69
CA GLN A 117 9.20 -1.43 -2.47
C GLN A 117 8.34 -2.31 -3.37
N GLN A 118 8.69 -2.42 -4.65
CA GLN A 118 7.90 -3.21 -5.61
C GLN A 118 8.80 -3.93 -6.61
N SER A 119 8.36 -5.12 -7.00
CA SER A 119 8.95 -5.91 -8.07
C SER A 119 8.61 -5.29 -9.43
N LEU A 120 9.55 -5.40 -10.37
CA LEU A 120 9.32 -5.01 -11.77
C LEU A 120 8.18 -5.80 -12.43
N LEU A 121 7.84 -6.98 -11.88
CA LEU A 121 6.76 -7.83 -12.39
C LEU A 121 5.37 -7.18 -12.31
N LEU A 122 5.17 -6.21 -11.40
CA LEU A 122 3.89 -5.50 -11.25
C LEU A 122 3.67 -4.40 -12.31
N GLY A 123 4.72 -4.03 -13.04
CA GLY A 123 4.68 -2.92 -13.99
C GLY A 123 4.41 -1.55 -13.33
N GLU A 124 4.13 -0.55 -14.16
CA GLU A 124 3.94 0.84 -13.72
C GLU A 124 2.49 1.17 -13.31
N GLN A 125 1.54 0.28 -13.63
CA GLN A 125 0.13 0.45 -13.33
C GLN A 125 -0.17 0.24 -11.84
N PHE A 126 0.66 -0.53 -11.13
CA PHE A 126 0.51 -0.73 -9.71
C PHE A 126 0.73 0.58 -8.93
N LYS A 127 -0.33 1.06 -8.25
CA LYS A 127 -0.29 2.26 -7.42
C LYS A 127 -0.42 1.89 -5.95
N ALA A 128 0.72 1.80 -5.27
CA ALA A 128 0.85 1.44 -3.86
C ALA A 128 -0.03 2.30 -2.94
N GLU A 129 -0.10 3.59 -3.21
CA GLU A 129 -0.87 4.56 -2.42
C GLU A 129 -2.37 4.27 -2.42
N TYR A 130 -2.93 3.79 -3.54
CA TYR A 130 -4.34 3.41 -3.61
C TYR A 130 -4.60 2.13 -2.84
N LEU A 131 -3.71 1.13 -2.96
CA LEU A 131 -3.88 -0.12 -2.22
C LEU A 131 -3.90 0.14 -0.70
N MET A 132 -2.98 0.95 -0.20
CA MET A 132 -2.97 1.33 1.22
C MET A 132 -4.25 2.10 1.62
N ALA A 133 -4.74 2.99 0.77
CA ALA A 133 -6.00 3.71 1.01
C ALA A 133 -7.19 2.75 1.08
N ILE A 134 -7.31 1.80 0.14
CA ILE A 134 -8.37 0.79 0.15
C ILE A 134 -8.31 -0.07 1.43
N MET A 135 -7.13 -0.51 1.86
CA MET A 135 -7.02 -1.25 3.13
C MET A 135 -7.52 -0.42 4.31
N GLN A 136 -7.20 0.88 4.36
CA GLN A 136 -7.73 1.74 5.42
C GLN A 136 -9.24 1.90 5.33
N LEU A 137 -9.83 2.10 4.13
CA LEU A 137 -11.29 2.16 3.98
C LEU A 137 -11.99 0.89 4.47
N ILE A 138 -11.35 -0.27 4.29
CA ILE A 138 -11.87 -1.56 4.77
C ILE A 138 -11.82 -1.63 6.30
N TYR A 139 -10.67 -1.35 6.91
CA TYR A 139 -10.41 -1.69 8.31
C TYR A 139 -10.65 -0.54 9.29
N TRP A 140 -10.58 0.72 8.87
CA TRP A 140 -10.70 1.84 9.81
C TRP A 140 -12.15 2.11 10.18
N PRO A 141 -12.38 2.71 11.37
CA PRO A 141 -13.66 3.28 11.72
C PRO A 141 -14.11 4.34 10.71
N THR A 142 -15.39 4.33 10.38
CA THR A 142 -15.99 5.24 9.39
C THR A 142 -15.74 6.70 9.74
N GLU A 143 -15.81 7.05 11.02
CA GLU A 143 -15.58 8.41 11.51
C GLU A 143 -14.14 8.87 11.25
N GLN A 144 -13.16 7.98 11.42
CA GLN A 144 -11.76 8.29 11.18
C GLN A 144 -11.48 8.48 9.69
N ILE A 145 -12.10 7.64 8.83
CA ILE A 145 -12.04 7.83 7.37
C ILE A 145 -12.61 9.19 7.00
N ASN A 146 -13.81 9.52 7.46
CA ASN A 146 -14.50 10.76 7.09
C ASN A 146 -13.77 12.02 7.57
N GLN A 147 -12.96 11.95 8.63
CA GLN A 147 -12.08 13.06 9.04
C GLN A 147 -10.95 13.37 8.04
N HIS A 148 -10.55 12.38 7.24
CA HIS A 148 -9.46 12.48 6.27
C HIS A 148 -9.94 12.37 4.82
N LEU A 149 -11.26 12.31 4.63
CA LEU A 149 -11.92 12.28 3.34
C LEU A 149 -12.48 13.68 3.05
N THR A 150 -12.25 14.15 1.83
CA THR A 150 -12.78 15.42 1.34
C THR A 150 -13.54 15.17 0.04
N GLY A 151 -14.63 15.91 -0.19
CA GLY A 151 -15.44 15.77 -1.41
C GLY A 151 -16.19 14.44 -1.53
N GLY A 152 -16.31 13.67 -0.44
CA GLY A 152 -17.09 12.45 -0.36
C GLY A 152 -17.37 12.06 1.08
N GLU A 153 -18.15 11.01 1.27
CA GLU A 153 -18.51 10.47 2.58
C GLU A 153 -18.53 8.93 2.52
N LEU A 154 -17.90 8.27 3.49
CA LEU A 154 -18.08 6.85 3.72
C LEU A 154 -19.27 6.67 4.67
N VAL A 155 -20.28 5.93 4.24
CA VAL A 155 -21.51 5.68 5.00
C VAL A 155 -21.75 4.19 5.17
N THR A 156 -22.37 3.79 6.28
CA THR A 156 -22.90 2.43 6.45
C THR A 156 -24.29 2.36 5.83
N ILE A 157 -24.51 1.36 4.98
CA ILE A 157 -25.78 1.16 4.26
C ILE A 157 -26.43 -0.18 4.65
N ALA A 158 -27.75 -0.28 4.44
CA ALA A 158 -28.46 -1.54 4.60
C ALA A 158 -28.25 -2.44 3.36
N CYS A 159 -27.99 -3.72 3.59
CA CYS A 159 -27.78 -4.74 2.55
C CYS A 159 -28.04 -6.15 3.12
N ASP A 160 -27.88 -7.19 2.31
CA ASP A 160 -28.06 -8.59 2.72
C ASP A 160 -26.85 -9.21 3.44
N MET A 161 -25.83 -8.40 3.75
CA MET A 161 -24.61 -8.80 4.46
C MET A 161 -24.57 -8.20 5.87
N PRO A 162 -23.85 -8.81 6.83
CA PRO A 162 -23.73 -8.29 8.20
C PRO A 162 -23.26 -6.84 8.30
N LEU A 163 -22.37 -6.41 7.40
CA LEU A 163 -21.94 -5.02 7.27
C LEU A 163 -21.76 -4.66 5.81
N CYS A 164 -22.24 -3.47 5.44
CA CYS A 164 -21.94 -2.84 4.16
C CYS A 164 -21.59 -1.37 4.38
N LYS A 165 -20.52 -0.93 3.71
CA LYS A 165 -20.12 0.47 3.64
C LYS A 165 -20.12 0.92 2.19
N GLN A 166 -20.37 2.20 1.96
CA GLN A 166 -20.34 2.79 0.64
C GLN A 166 -19.67 4.16 0.71
N LEU A 167 -18.66 4.37 -0.13
CA LEU A 167 -18.09 5.68 -0.39
C LEU A 167 -18.95 6.35 -1.45
N ILE A 168 -19.52 7.51 -1.11
CA ILE A 168 -20.36 8.30 -2.00
C ILE A 168 -19.76 9.69 -2.19
N ASP A 169 -19.98 10.29 -3.36
CA ASP A 169 -19.74 11.71 -3.61
C ASP A 169 -20.96 12.35 -4.29
N ALA A 170 -20.82 13.58 -4.81
CA ALA A 170 -21.89 14.27 -5.52
C ALA A 170 -22.37 13.55 -6.79
N SER A 171 -21.56 12.66 -7.36
CA SER A 171 -21.88 11.87 -8.56
C SER A 171 -22.58 10.55 -8.24
N GLY A 172 -22.54 10.09 -6.99
CA GLY A 172 -23.20 8.86 -6.53
C GLY A 172 -22.24 7.94 -5.79
N ALA A 173 -22.50 6.63 -5.88
CA ALA A 173 -21.64 5.61 -5.28
C ALA A 173 -20.36 5.41 -6.09
N LEU A 174 -19.24 5.34 -5.37
CA LEU A 174 -17.89 5.20 -5.95
C LEU A 174 -17.25 3.86 -5.60
N ILE A 175 -17.36 3.49 -4.32
CA ILE A 175 -16.78 2.27 -3.77
C ILE A 175 -17.81 1.61 -2.87
N THR A 176 -18.09 0.33 -3.09
CA THR A 176 -18.93 -0.48 -2.22
C THR A 176 -18.08 -1.52 -1.51
N ILE A 177 -18.23 -1.66 -0.20
CA ILE A 177 -17.49 -2.62 0.62
C ILE A 177 -18.51 -3.47 1.37
N THR A 178 -18.45 -4.79 1.18
CA THR A 178 -19.34 -5.74 1.85
C THR A 178 -18.53 -6.72 2.69
N TYR A 179 -19.05 -7.07 3.86
CA TYR A 179 -18.36 -7.91 4.84
C TYR A 179 -19.29 -9.04 5.26
N ASN A 180 -18.79 -10.27 5.31
CA ASN A 180 -19.56 -11.43 5.79
C ASN A 180 -19.58 -11.57 7.33
N ASP A 181 -18.93 -10.66 8.05
CA ASP A 181 -18.95 -10.54 9.51
C ASP A 181 -19.05 -9.04 9.88
N ILE A 182 -19.50 -8.75 11.10
CA ILE A 182 -19.57 -7.38 11.62
C ILE A 182 -18.17 -6.83 11.97
N ASP A 183 -17.24 -7.71 12.33
CA ASP A 183 -15.84 -7.36 12.58
C ASP A 183 -15.04 -7.43 11.27
N PRO A 184 -14.56 -6.28 10.74
CA PRO A 184 -13.77 -6.26 9.52
C PRO A 184 -12.53 -7.16 9.56
N TRP A 185 -11.93 -7.35 10.74
CA TRP A 185 -10.66 -8.07 10.91
C TRP A 185 -10.78 -9.59 10.76
N SER A 186 -11.97 -10.15 10.94
CA SER A 186 -12.28 -11.57 10.73
C SER A 186 -13.09 -11.83 9.45
N ALA A 187 -13.59 -10.77 8.80
CA ALA A 187 -14.47 -10.88 7.66
C ALA A 187 -13.73 -11.27 6.37
N GLN A 188 -14.42 -12.05 5.54
CA GLN A 188 -14.25 -11.99 4.09
C GLN A 188 -14.86 -10.68 3.59
N VAL A 189 -14.09 -9.94 2.80
CA VAL A 189 -14.44 -8.60 2.31
C VAL A 189 -14.50 -8.60 0.79
N ASN A 190 -15.57 -8.05 0.21
CA ASN A 190 -15.59 -7.70 -1.21
C ASN A 190 -15.59 -6.18 -1.35
N VAL A 191 -14.79 -5.68 -2.29
CA VAL A 191 -14.68 -4.26 -2.63
C VAL A 191 -14.92 -4.10 -4.13
N ASP A 192 -15.93 -3.30 -4.45
CA ASP A 192 -16.28 -2.94 -5.83
C ASP A 192 -15.98 -1.47 -6.04
N ILE A 193 -15.15 -1.14 -7.04
CA ILE A 193 -14.79 0.23 -7.41
C ILE A 193 -15.30 0.50 -8.83
N ASP A 194 -16.53 0.99 -8.92
CA ASP A 194 -17.29 1.08 -10.17
C ASP A 194 -16.60 1.96 -11.22
N VAL A 195 -15.98 3.06 -10.78
CA VAL A 195 -15.30 4.02 -11.67
C VAL A 195 -14.07 3.44 -12.37
N ALA A 196 -13.53 2.33 -11.87
CA ALA A 196 -12.31 1.71 -12.36
C ALA A 196 -12.52 0.28 -12.88
N ASP A 197 -13.75 -0.25 -12.88
CA ASP A 197 -14.05 -1.64 -13.24
C ASP A 197 -13.18 -2.65 -12.45
N ILE A 198 -13.01 -2.38 -11.16
CA ILE A 198 -12.20 -3.19 -10.25
C ILE A 198 -13.10 -3.91 -9.25
N HIS A 199 -12.89 -5.22 -9.15
CA HIS A 199 -13.46 -6.08 -8.12
C HIS A 199 -12.33 -6.71 -7.31
N MET A 200 -12.37 -6.57 -5.99
CA MET A 200 -11.40 -7.16 -5.08
C MET A 200 -12.11 -8.01 -4.04
N GLN A 201 -11.60 -9.21 -3.81
CA GLN A 201 -12.05 -10.10 -2.76
C GLN A 201 -10.89 -10.41 -1.83
N ILE A 202 -11.12 -10.27 -0.53
CA ILE A 202 -10.12 -10.51 0.52
C ILE A 202 -10.65 -11.61 1.43
N ASN A 203 -9.88 -12.68 1.54
CA ASN A 203 -10.21 -13.86 2.34
C ASN A 203 -9.12 -14.04 3.40
N PRO A 204 -9.44 -13.95 4.70
CA PRO A 204 -8.51 -14.35 5.76
C PRO A 204 -8.03 -15.80 5.57
N ILE A 205 -6.77 -16.05 5.89
CA ILE A 205 -6.15 -17.39 5.88
C ILE A 205 -5.87 -17.74 7.34
N ASP A 206 -6.62 -18.70 7.87
CA ASP A 206 -6.41 -19.27 9.22
C ASP A 206 -5.17 -20.18 9.28
#